data_AF-Q8G3M5-F1
#
_entry.id   AF-Q8G3M5-F1
#
_cell.length_a   1.000
_cell.length_b   1.000
_cell.length_c   1.000
_cell.angle_alpha   90.00
_cell.angle_beta   90.00
_cell.angle_gamma   90.00
#
_symmetry.space_group_name_H-M   'P 1'
#
loop_
_entity.id
_entity.type
_entity.pdbx_description
1 polymer ?
#
loop_
_entity_poly.entity_id
_entity_poly.type
_entity_poly.pdbx_seq_one_letter_code
_entity_poly.pdbx_strand_id
1 'polypeptide(L)'
;MATAQLDVDSNKFNLPVVKASAGPDGIVVSKLRNDGWVTLDPGFLTTAQCESKITYIDGKHSILRYCGYPIEQLCENSDFLEVAWLLRHGELPSRAEYEQFCADINHKTMVGEDFRTFMGSFPRSAHPMSVLASAINALATFYPDTTDISDNDQLDEAAKIIMAKARTIVSYIFRRRRDEPMLYPDYARGYVDDFLRMCFAVPYEPFESDPLYVHALGRLLIIHADHEQNCSTSVVRIAGSAHANLYSAVAAGVNALSGPLHGGANEAVLRQLKAIRDSGKSVAEFVRDAKENGQKISGLGHRVYKSYDPRAAIARKYLEKIMEREDTQKLPSDERALFAVATELEDIALNDEYFVSRNLYPNVDFYTGLIYRAIGFDPAMFTTLFALGRIPGWIAQYREMLADPNTKIGRPRQVYTGPVERDFVPMDER
;
A
#
# COMPACT_ATOMS: atom_id res chain seq x y z
N MET A 1 -7.71 -32.05 -18.40
CA MET A 1 -7.08 -31.03 -17.53
C MET A 1 -5.67 -31.48 -17.21
N ALA A 2 -4.71 -30.56 -17.12
CA ALA A 2 -3.38 -30.90 -16.65
C ALA A 2 -3.43 -31.31 -15.17
N THR A 3 -2.59 -32.26 -14.77
CA THR A 3 -2.51 -32.77 -13.40
C THR A 3 -1.06 -32.87 -12.97
N ALA A 4 -0.78 -32.60 -11.69
CA ALA A 4 0.49 -32.87 -11.04
C ALA A 4 0.38 -34.17 -10.23
N GLN A 5 1.48 -34.92 -10.13
CA GLN A 5 1.58 -36.08 -9.26
C GLN A 5 2.37 -35.73 -8.01
N LEU A 6 1.86 -36.14 -6.86
CA LEU A 6 2.56 -36.07 -5.58
C LEU A 6 2.55 -37.46 -4.94
N ASP A 7 3.72 -38.02 -4.71
CA ASP A 7 3.91 -39.29 -4.01
C ASP A 7 4.41 -38.99 -2.59
N VAL A 8 3.68 -39.45 -1.56
CA VAL A 8 4.05 -39.34 -0.15
C VAL A 8 3.84 -40.69 0.53
N ASP A 9 4.91 -41.27 1.04
CA ASP A 9 4.95 -42.65 1.54
C ASP A 9 4.39 -43.64 0.51
N SER A 10 3.31 -44.36 0.86
CA SER A 10 2.60 -45.28 -0.04
C SER A 10 1.45 -44.62 -0.81
N ASN A 11 1.15 -43.35 -0.57
CA ASN A 11 0.03 -42.64 -1.18
C ASN A 11 0.45 -41.89 -2.43
N LYS A 12 -0.40 -41.93 -3.45
CA LYS A 12 -0.21 -41.19 -4.71
C LYS A 12 -1.39 -40.27 -4.95
N PHE A 13 -1.13 -38.98 -5.11
CA PHE A 13 -2.15 -37.96 -5.33
C PHE A 13 -2.05 -37.41 -6.75
N ASN A 14 -3.17 -37.44 -7.48
CA ASN A 14 -3.34 -36.72 -8.74
C ASN A 14 -4.02 -35.38 -8.45
N LEU A 15 -3.22 -34.31 -8.46
CA LEU A 15 -3.64 -32.95 -8.09
C LEU A 15 -3.99 -32.14 -9.35
N PRO A 16 -5.15 -31.47 -9.40
CA PRO A 16 -5.49 -30.59 -10.52
C PRO A 16 -4.50 -29.44 -10.68
N VAL A 17 -4.21 -29.05 -11.92
CA VAL A 17 -3.41 -27.86 -12.25
C VAL A 17 -4.33 -26.78 -12.84
N VAL A 18 -4.27 -25.58 -12.26
CA VAL A 18 -4.91 -24.37 -12.77
C VAL A 18 -3.92 -23.63 -13.65
N LYS A 19 -4.29 -23.40 -14.91
CA LYS A 19 -3.44 -22.72 -15.89
C LYS A 19 -3.54 -21.21 -15.73
N ALA A 20 -2.40 -20.54 -15.56
CA ALA A 20 -2.35 -19.09 -15.49
C ALA A 20 -2.36 -18.47 -16.89
N SER A 21 -3.00 -17.30 -17.04
CA SER A 21 -2.90 -16.49 -18.27
C SER A 21 -1.51 -15.85 -18.42
N ALA A 22 -0.86 -15.54 -17.29
CA ALA A 22 0.52 -15.09 -17.20
C ALA A 22 1.11 -15.52 -15.84
N GLY A 23 2.41 -15.81 -15.80
CA GLY A 23 3.09 -16.28 -14.59
C GLY A 23 3.02 -17.80 -14.41
N PRO A 24 3.34 -18.31 -13.20
CA PRO A 24 3.35 -19.74 -12.91
C PRO A 24 1.95 -20.33 -12.78
N ASP A 25 1.78 -21.58 -13.20
CA ASP A 25 0.56 -22.36 -12.98
C ASP A 25 0.38 -22.72 -11.49
N GLY A 26 -0.87 -22.88 -11.05
CA GLY A 26 -1.22 -23.28 -9.69
C GLY A 26 -1.50 -24.78 -9.56
N ILE A 27 -1.05 -25.41 -8.46
CA ILE A 27 -1.40 -26.79 -8.11
C ILE A 27 -2.45 -26.78 -6.99
N VAL A 28 -3.61 -27.40 -7.23
CA VAL A 28 -4.69 -27.45 -6.24
C VAL A 28 -4.40 -28.55 -5.22
N VAL A 29 -3.95 -28.14 -4.03
CA VAL A 29 -3.59 -29.04 -2.92
C VAL A 29 -4.72 -29.28 -1.91
N SER A 30 -5.92 -28.73 -2.15
CA SER A 30 -7.06 -28.85 -1.21
C SER A 30 -7.49 -30.29 -0.94
N LYS A 31 -7.22 -31.22 -1.87
CA LYS A 31 -7.47 -32.66 -1.68
C LYS A 31 -6.59 -33.31 -0.62
N LEU A 32 -5.37 -32.80 -0.37
CA LEU A 32 -4.45 -33.35 0.65
C LEU A 32 -5.06 -33.32 2.06
N ARG A 33 -5.92 -32.33 2.32
CA ARG A 33 -6.60 -32.16 3.61
C ARG A 33 -7.43 -33.39 4.02
N ASN A 34 -7.92 -34.17 3.06
CA ASN A 34 -8.77 -35.32 3.34
C ASN A 34 -7.97 -36.59 3.72
N ASP A 35 -6.64 -36.59 3.55
CA ASP A 35 -5.80 -37.78 3.70
C ASP A 35 -4.79 -37.66 4.86
N GLY A 36 -5.02 -36.75 5.80
CA GLY A 36 -4.17 -36.54 6.97
C GLY A 36 -2.94 -35.66 6.73
N TRP A 37 -2.75 -35.14 5.51
CA TRP A 37 -1.62 -34.30 5.15
C TRP A 37 -1.95 -32.81 5.11
N VAL A 38 -0.98 -31.98 5.47
CA VAL A 38 -1.03 -30.51 5.32
C VAL A 38 0.28 -30.04 4.70
N THR A 39 0.21 -29.02 3.83
CA THR A 39 1.42 -28.34 3.35
C THR A 39 1.94 -27.39 4.43
N LEU A 40 3.26 -27.30 4.57
CA LEU A 40 3.92 -26.37 5.47
C LEU A 40 4.71 -25.35 4.65
N ASP A 41 4.16 -24.14 4.51
CA ASP A 41 4.77 -23.03 3.78
C ASP A 41 4.74 -21.74 4.62
N PRO A 42 5.65 -21.62 5.62
CA PRO A 42 5.71 -20.44 6.48
C PRO A 42 5.93 -19.16 5.66
N GLY A 43 4.96 -18.25 5.71
CA GLY A 43 5.01 -17.00 4.96
C GLY A 43 4.47 -17.07 3.53
N PHE A 44 3.84 -18.19 3.14
CA PHE A 44 3.17 -18.37 1.84
C PHE A 44 4.09 -18.11 0.64
N LEU A 45 5.33 -18.61 0.68
CA LEU A 45 6.34 -18.33 -0.35
C LEU A 45 6.01 -18.97 -1.69
N THR A 46 5.30 -20.10 -1.67
CA THR A 46 4.94 -20.90 -2.84
C THR A 46 3.43 -21.17 -2.92
N THR A 47 2.65 -20.55 -2.03
CA THR A 47 1.22 -20.74 -1.91
C THR A 47 0.47 -19.59 -2.56
N ALA A 48 -0.18 -19.85 -3.70
CA ALA A 48 -1.19 -18.94 -4.24
C ALA A 48 -2.48 -19.05 -3.41
N GLN A 49 -2.93 -17.94 -2.82
CA GLN A 49 -4.13 -17.92 -1.96
C GLN A 49 -5.44 -17.80 -2.75
N CYS A 50 -5.39 -17.30 -3.99
CA CYS A 50 -6.55 -17.09 -4.84
C CYS A 50 -6.16 -17.05 -6.33
N GLU A 51 -7.15 -17.22 -7.19
CA GLU A 51 -7.09 -16.73 -8.57
C GLU A 51 -7.46 -15.24 -8.59
N SER A 52 -6.82 -14.43 -9.44
CA SER A 52 -7.10 -13.00 -9.53
C SER A 52 -6.89 -12.47 -10.95
N LYS A 53 -7.66 -11.44 -11.31
CA LYS A 53 -7.59 -10.73 -12.60
C LYS A 53 -7.21 -9.26 -12.44
N ILE A 54 -6.96 -8.79 -11.21
CA ILE A 54 -6.76 -7.38 -10.89
C ILE A 54 -5.37 -6.90 -11.26
N THR A 55 -4.33 -7.56 -10.74
CA THR A 55 -2.93 -7.12 -10.92
C THR A 55 -2.05 -8.31 -11.24
N TYR A 56 -1.13 -8.11 -12.18
CA TYR A 56 -0.08 -9.08 -12.50
C TYR A 56 1.30 -8.46 -12.30
N ILE A 57 2.19 -9.24 -11.68
CA ILE A 57 3.59 -8.85 -11.48
C ILE A 57 4.52 -9.92 -12.02
N ASP A 58 5.51 -9.50 -12.80
CA ASP A 58 6.69 -10.32 -13.13
C ASP A 58 7.95 -9.63 -12.61
N GLY A 59 8.43 -10.12 -11.47
CA GLY A 59 9.61 -9.57 -10.81
C GLY A 59 10.91 -9.74 -11.61
N LYS A 60 10.99 -10.74 -12.49
CA LYS A 60 12.19 -11.01 -13.30
C LYS A 60 12.27 -10.05 -14.50
N HIS A 61 11.13 -9.74 -15.09
CA HIS A 61 11.03 -8.90 -16.28
C HIS A 61 10.55 -7.47 -15.97
N SER A 62 10.48 -7.09 -14.69
CA SER A 62 10.06 -5.75 -14.23
C SER A 62 8.68 -5.33 -14.74
N ILE A 63 7.73 -6.26 -14.78
CA ILE A 63 6.38 -6.01 -15.27
C ILE A 63 5.44 -5.75 -14.08
N LEU A 64 4.69 -4.66 -14.14
CA LEU A 64 3.51 -4.40 -13.32
C LEU A 64 2.35 -4.03 -14.23
N ARG A 65 1.24 -4.75 -14.13
CA ARG A 65 0.02 -4.46 -14.90
C ARG A 65 -1.20 -4.42 -14.00
N TYR A 66 -2.03 -3.41 -14.15
CA TYR A 66 -3.38 -3.37 -13.60
C TYR A 66 -4.37 -3.71 -14.71
N CYS A 67 -5.16 -4.78 -14.53
CA CYS A 67 -6.14 -5.26 -15.51
C CYS A 67 -5.54 -5.43 -16.92
N GLY A 68 -4.26 -5.81 -17.01
CA GLY A 68 -3.53 -5.97 -18.27
C GLY A 68 -2.77 -4.72 -18.76
N TYR A 69 -3.11 -3.52 -18.28
CA TYR A 69 -2.45 -2.27 -18.66
C TYR A 69 -1.12 -2.07 -17.92
N PRO A 70 0.00 -1.81 -18.63
CA PRO A 70 1.29 -1.48 -17.99
C PRO A 70 1.18 -0.23 -17.11
N ILE A 71 1.84 -0.25 -15.94
CA ILE A 71 1.78 0.86 -14.99
C ILE A 71 2.28 2.19 -15.57
N GLU A 72 3.27 2.13 -16.47
CA GLU A 72 3.84 3.28 -17.14
C GLU A 72 2.79 4.00 -18.00
N GLN A 73 1.97 3.24 -18.72
CA GLN A 73 0.90 3.77 -19.57
C GLN A 73 -0.20 4.41 -18.73
N LEU A 74 -0.57 3.81 -17.60
CA LEU A 74 -1.56 4.37 -16.69
C LEU A 74 -1.05 5.67 -16.05
N CYS A 75 0.21 5.73 -15.61
CA CYS A 75 0.76 6.97 -15.06
C CYS A 75 0.89 8.09 -16.09
N GLU A 76 1.12 7.77 -17.37
CA GLU A 76 1.20 8.76 -18.45
C GLU A 76 -0.18 9.26 -18.88
N ASN A 77 -1.14 8.36 -19.07
CA ASN A 77 -2.39 8.64 -19.77
C ASN A 77 -3.64 8.71 -18.89
N SER A 78 -3.54 8.35 -17.62
CA SER A 78 -4.68 8.24 -16.69
C SER A 78 -4.49 9.10 -15.44
N ASP A 79 -5.50 9.08 -14.56
CA ASP A 79 -5.47 9.66 -13.22
C ASP A 79 -5.89 8.63 -12.15
N PHE A 80 -5.79 9.04 -10.89
CA PHE A 80 -6.02 8.14 -9.76
C PHE A 80 -7.45 7.59 -9.69
N LEU A 81 -8.47 8.40 -10.02
CA LEU A 81 -9.86 7.94 -9.96
C LEU A 81 -10.21 7.03 -11.14
N GLU A 82 -9.67 7.29 -12.32
CA GLU A 82 -9.81 6.39 -13.47
C GLU A 82 -9.15 5.03 -13.20
N VAL A 83 -7.96 5.02 -12.57
CA VAL A 83 -7.30 3.77 -12.13
C VAL A 83 -8.10 3.07 -11.03
N ALA A 84 -8.70 3.81 -10.09
CA ALA A 84 -9.57 3.22 -9.08
C ALA A 84 -10.82 2.56 -9.69
N TRP A 85 -11.40 3.19 -10.73
CA TRP A 85 -12.47 2.59 -11.52
C TRP A 85 -11.99 1.32 -12.21
N LEU A 86 -10.85 1.37 -12.91
CA LEU A 86 -10.27 0.24 -13.63
C LEU A 86 -10.09 -0.97 -12.71
N LEU A 87 -9.47 -0.79 -11.55
CA LEU A 87 -9.24 -1.88 -10.59
C LEU A 87 -10.55 -2.51 -10.11
N ARG A 88 -11.61 -1.72 -9.97
CA ARG A 88 -12.93 -2.18 -9.52
C ARG A 88 -13.70 -2.94 -10.60
N HIS A 89 -13.67 -2.45 -11.84
CA HIS A 89 -14.54 -2.90 -12.93
C HIS A 89 -13.84 -3.83 -13.93
N GLY A 90 -12.51 -3.84 -13.95
CA GLY A 90 -11.69 -4.62 -14.88
C GLY A 90 -11.47 -3.93 -16.24
N GLU A 91 -12.19 -2.86 -16.53
CA GLU A 91 -12.14 -2.11 -17.79
C GLU A 91 -12.10 -0.60 -17.51
N LEU A 92 -11.55 0.17 -18.46
CA LEU A 92 -11.54 1.64 -18.37
C LEU A 92 -12.96 2.22 -18.57
N PRO A 93 -13.31 3.31 -17.86
CA PRO A 93 -14.63 3.91 -17.98
C PRO A 93 -14.81 4.64 -19.32
N SER A 94 -16.05 4.71 -19.80
CA SER A 94 -16.44 5.77 -20.74
C SER A 94 -16.40 7.15 -20.06
N ARG A 95 -16.40 8.22 -20.85
CA ARG A 95 -16.40 9.60 -20.33
C ARG A 95 -17.55 9.85 -19.34
N ALA A 96 -18.76 9.40 -19.67
CA ALA A 96 -19.94 9.61 -18.83
C ALA A 96 -19.84 8.84 -17.50
N GLU A 97 -19.34 7.60 -17.54
CA GLU A 97 -19.10 6.80 -16.34
C GLU A 97 -18.05 7.43 -15.43
N TYR A 98 -16.94 7.90 -16.02
CA TYR A 98 -15.87 8.58 -15.29
C TYR A 98 -16.36 9.88 -14.64
N GLU A 99 -17.08 10.73 -15.37
CA GLU A 99 -17.62 11.99 -14.85
C GLU A 99 -18.60 11.74 -13.70
N GLN A 100 -19.48 10.73 -13.83
CA GLN A 100 -20.40 10.33 -12.76
C GLN A 100 -19.64 9.78 -11.54
N PHE A 101 -18.62 8.95 -11.75
CA PHE A 101 -17.82 8.39 -10.66
C PHE A 101 -17.08 9.46 -9.87
N CYS A 102 -16.48 10.43 -10.58
CA CYS A 102 -15.83 11.58 -9.97
C CYS A 102 -16.81 12.42 -9.16
N ALA A 103 -18.00 12.70 -9.70
CA ALA A 103 -19.06 13.41 -8.98
C ALA A 103 -19.47 12.64 -7.72
N ASP A 104 -19.76 11.34 -7.84
CA ASP A 104 -20.19 10.47 -6.75
C ASP A 104 -19.20 10.45 -5.58
N ILE A 105 -17.90 10.41 -5.87
CA ILE A 105 -16.84 10.46 -4.85
C ILE A 105 -16.75 11.86 -4.26
N ASN A 106 -16.63 12.90 -5.09
CA ASN A 106 -16.42 14.26 -4.60
C ASN A 106 -17.57 14.76 -3.71
N HIS A 107 -18.81 14.37 -4.00
CA HIS A 107 -19.98 14.70 -3.18
C HIS A 107 -20.04 13.97 -1.82
N LYS A 108 -19.19 12.97 -1.57
CA LYS A 108 -19.16 12.19 -0.31
C LYS A 108 -17.98 12.55 0.61
N THR A 109 -17.17 13.53 0.23
CA THR A 109 -15.91 13.88 0.90
C THR A 109 -16.12 14.53 2.27
N MET A 110 -17.23 15.25 2.45
CA MET A 110 -17.59 15.88 3.72
C MET A 110 -17.84 14.82 4.80
N VAL A 111 -17.23 14.97 5.96
CA VAL A 111 -17.54 14.18 7.15
C VAL A 111 -18.47 14.98 8.06
N GLY A 112 -19.40 14.30 8.75
CA GLY A 112 -20.29 14.96 9.72
C GLY A 112 -19.53 15.49 10.94
N GLU A 113 -20.11 16.44 11.67
CA GLU A 113 -19.44 17.08 12.82
C GLU A 113 -19.12 16.10 13.96
N ASP A 114 -19.92 15.06 14.16
CA ASP A 114 -19.63 14.01 15.14
C ASP A 114 -18.38 13.23 14.76
N PHE A 115 -18.22 12.91 13.46
CA PHE A 115 -17.00 12.25 12.96
C PHE A 115 -15.80 13.19 13.05
N ARG A 116 -15.98 14.48 12.75
CA ARG A 116 -14.93 15.50 12.92
C ARG A 116 -14.53 15.65 14.38
N THR A 117 -15.47 15.59 15.32
CA THR A 117 -15.23 15.60 16.77
C THR A 117 -14.49 14.34 17.22
N PHE A 118 -14.88 13.18 16.70
CA PHE A 118 -14.17 11.91 16.90
C PHE A 118 -12.72 12.02 16.42
N MET A 119 -12.48 12.54 15.22
CA MET A 119 -11.12 12.85 14.73
C MET A 119 -10.41 13.83 15.68
N GLY A 120 -11.14 14.82 16.19
CA GLY A 120 -10.80 15.76 17.27
C GLY A 120 -10.27 15.13 18.55
N SER A 121 -10.73 13.92 18.91
CA SER A 121 -10.44 13.29 20.20
C SER A 121 -9.08 12.58 20.28
N PHE A 122 -8.48 12.21 19.14
CA PHE A 122 -7.18 11.56 19.16
C PHE A 122 -6.08 12.49 19.70
N PRO A 123 -5.10 11.95 20.48
CA PRO A 123 -3.92 12.72 20.86
C PRO A 123 -3.16 13.22 19.63
N ARG A 124 -2.66 14.46 19.68
CA ARG A 124 -1.88 15.05 18.57
C ARG A 124 -0.60 14.26 18.25
N SER A 125 -0.04 13.57 19.24
CA SER A 125 1.14 12.70 19.11
C SER A 125 0.81 11.30 18.59
N ALA A 126 -0.47 10.94 18.40
CA ALA A 126 -0.86 9.62 17.93
C ALA A 126 -0.23 9.32 16.56
N HIS A 127 0.13 8.05 16.37
CA HIS A 127 0.72 7.61 15.11
C HIS A 127 -0.34 7.69 13.98
N PRO A 128 -0.03 8.34 12.84
CA PRO A 128 -0.99 8.54 11.73
C PRO A 128 -1.72 7.28 11.28
N MET A 129 -0.99 6.16 11.13
CA MET A 129 -1.58 4.89 10.72
C MET A 129 -2.62 4.33 11.71
N SER A 130 -2.39 4.48 13.03
CA SER A 130 -3.34 4.03 14.05
C SER A 130 -4.62 4.86 14.01
N VAL A 131 -4.49 6.17 13.77
CA VAL A 131 -5.64 7.07 13.61
C VAL A 131 -6.41 6.74 12.33
N LEU A 132 -5.70 6.52 11.21
CA LEU A 132 -6.33 6.15 9.93
C LEU A 132 -7.11 4.83 10.05
N ALA A 133 -6.50 3.78 10.61
CA ALA A 133 -7.17 2.49 10.78
C ALA A 133 -8.42 2.61 11.67
N SER A 134 -8.31 3.36 12.78
CA SER A 134 -9.44 3.60 13.69
C SER A 134 -10.55 4.39 13.00
N ALA A 135 -10.21 5.42 12.24
CA ALA A 135 -11.17 6.26 11.53
C ALA A 135 -11.88 5.52 10.41
N ILE A 136 -11.17 4.72 9.61
CA ILE A 136 -11.80 3.89 8.58
C ILE A 136 -12.73 2.85 9.22
N ASN A 137 -12.31 2.17 10.30
CA ASN A 137 -13.19 1.22 10.97
C ASN A 137 -14.42 1.90 11.59
N ALA A 138 -14.25 3.11 12.14
CA ALA A 138 -15.34 3.89 12.70
C ALA A 138 -16.38 4.28 11.63
N LEU A 139 -16.01 4.45 10.36
CA LEU A 139 -17.00 4.77 9.30
C LEU A 139 -18.17 3.78 9.26
N ALA A 140 -17.96 2.49 9.59
CA ALA A 140 -19.04 1.52 9.69
C ALA A 140 -20.14 1.90 10.71
N THR A 141 -19.80 2.65 11.76
CA THR A 141 -20.77 3.11 12.76
C THR A 141 -21.51 4.37 12.33
N PHE A 142 -20.92 5.17 11.42
CA PHE A 142 -21.55 6.37 10.87
C PHE A 142 -22.33 6.09 9.57
N TYR A 143 -22.06 4.94 8.94
CA TYR A 143 -22.72 4.47 7.71
C TYR A 143 -23.17 3.01 7.83
N PRO A 144 -23.97 2.65 8.86
CA PRO A 144 -24.36 1.25 9.11
C PRO A 144 -25.15 0.63 7.96
N ASP A 145 -25.91 1.44 7.21
CA ASP A 145 -26.73 1.02 6.06
C ASP A 145 -25.90 0.70 4.79
N THR A 146 -24.58 0.62 4.93
CA THR A 146 -23.65 0.27 3.84
C THR A 146 -22.72 -0.89 4.25
N THR A 147 -23.12 -1.67 5.26
CA THR A 147 -22.28 -2.73 5.85
C THR A 147 -22.69 -4.14 5.43
N ASP A 148 -23.82 -4.31 4.73
CA ASP A 148 -24.23 -5.61 4.20
C ASP A 148 -23.35 -6.01 3.02
N ILE A 149 -22.63 -7.13 3.18
CA ILE A 149 -21.71 -7.64 2.17
C ILE A 149 -22.40 -8.45 1.07
N SER A 150 -23.68 -8.78 1.25
CA SER A 150 -24.48 -9.51 0.27
C SER A 150 -25.21 -8.58 -0.71
N ASP A 151 -25.28 -7.29 -0.36
CA ASP A 151 -25.87 -6.24 -1.17
C ASP A 151 -24.78 -5.49 -1.95
N ASN A 152 -24.81 -5.61 -3.28
CA ASN A 152 -23.82 -4.96 -4.14
C ASN A 152 -23.92 -3.44 -4.11
N ASP A 153 -25.12 -2.87 -3.97
CA ASP A 153 -25.31 -1.42 -3.96
C ASP A 153 -24.72 -0.83 -2.68
N GLN A 154 -24.91 -1.51 -1.55
CA GLN A 154 -24.26 -1.15 -0.28
C GLN A 154 -22.74 -1.26 -0.36
N LEU A 155 -22.20 -2.32 -0.97
CA LEU A 155 -20.75 -2.45 -1.18
C LEU A 155 -20.18 -1.36 -2.09
N ASP A 156 -20.91 -0.98 -3.15
CA ASP A 156 -20.52 0.11 -4.05
C ASP A 156 -20.55 1.46 -3.33
N GLU A 157 -21.57 1.69 -2.50
CA GLU A 157 -21.67 2.90 -1.69
C GLU A 157 -20.57 2.97 -0.62
N ALA A 158 -20.31 1.87 0.09
CA ALA A 158 -19.21 1.79 1.07
C ALA A 158 -17.85 2.06 0.42
N ALA A 159 -17.59 1.50 -0.76
CA ALA A 159 -16.37 1.75 -1.52
C ALA A 159 -16.21 3.24 -1.87
N LYS A 160 -17.27 3.88 -2.37
CA LYS A 160 -17.28 5.33 -2.68
C LYS A 160 -17.05 6.16 -1.42
N ILE A 161 -17.68 5.80 -0.29
CA ILE A 161 -17.51 6.45 1.01
C ILE A 161 -16.06 6.37 1.49
N ILE A 162 -15.43 5.18 1.44
CA ILE A 162 -14.03 4.98 1.85
C ILE A 162 -13.12 5.82 0.95
N MET A 163 -13.27 5.73 -0.37
CA MET A 163 -12.48 6.51 -1.34
C MET A 163 -12.59 8.02 -1.09
N ALA A 164 -13.81 8.51 -0.86
CA ALA A 164 -14.06 9.93 -0.62
C ALA A 164 -13.54 10.42 0.74
N LYS A 165 -13.74 9.64 1.81
CA LYS A 165 -13.43 10.09 3.18
C LYS A 165 -12.00 9.81 3.59
N ALA A 166 -11.33 8.83 2.99
CA ALA A 166 -9.94 8.56 3.27
C ALA A 166 -9.07 9.80 3.06
N ARG A 167 -9.25 10.54 1.95
CA ARG A 167 -8.47 11.78 1.71
C ARG A 167 -8.73 12.84 2.79
N THR A 168 -9.98 13.00 3.23
CA THR A 168 -10.37 13.93 4.29
C THR A 168 -9.80 13.50 5.65
N ILE A 169 -9.85 12.21 5.97
CA ILE A 169 -9.26 11.65 7.18
C ILE A 169 -7.75 11.89 7.22
N VAL A 170 -7.05 11.62 6.10
CA VAL A 170 -5.60 11.81 6.00
C VAL A 170 -5.21 13.28 6.15
N SER A 171 -5.95 14.21 5.55
CA SER A 171 -5.70 15.65 5.74
C SER A 171 -5.95 16.09 7.19
N TYR A 172 -6.95 15.52 7.87
CA TYR A 172 -7.24 15.82 9.28
C TYR A 172 -6.13 15.30 10.18
N ILE A 173 -5.63 14.10 9.93
CA ILE A 173 -4.47 13.55 10.65
C ILE A 173 -3.27 14.50 10.52
N PHE A 174 -2.98 14.97 9.31
CA PHE A 174 -1.86 15.89 9.08
C PHE A 174 -2.03 17.21 9.83
N ARG A 175 -3.20 17.86 9.69
CA ARG A 175 -3.49 19.13 10.35
C ARG A 175 -3.49 19.03 11.87
N ARG A 176 -4.06 17.98 12.44
CA ARG A 176 -4.12 17.77 13.89
C ARG A 176 -2.74 17.60 14.52
N ARG A 177 -1.79 17.02 13.80
CA ARG A 177 -0.39 16.92 14.25
C ARG A 177 0.31 18.27 14.31
N ARG A 178 -0.09 19.21 13.45
CA ARG A 178 0.42 20.59 13.35
C ARG A 178 -0.35 21.59 14.19
N ASP A 179 -1.36 21.12 14.94
CA ASP A 179 -2.27 21.97 15.72
C ASP A 179 -3.09 22.97 14.87
N GLU A 180 -3.41 22.57 13.65
CA GLU A 180 -4.12 23.43 12.71
C GLU A 180 -5.61 23.05 12.55
N PRO A 181 -6.49 24.00 12.18
CA PRO A 181 -7.93 23.74 12.08
C PRO A 181 -8.29 22.75 10.95
N MET A 182 -9.10 21.73 11.21
CA MET A 182 -9.54 20.80 10.15
C MET A 182 -10.42 21.54 9.11
N LEU A 183 -9.98 21.54 7.85
CA LEU A 183 -10.65 22.20 6.73
C LEU A 183 -11.75 21.33 6.12
N TYR A 184 -12.83 21.93 5.61
CA TYR A 184 -13.80 21.17 4.81
C TYR A 184 -13.27 20.94 3.40
N PRO A 185 -13.66 19.83 2.73
CA PRO A 185 -13.37 19.59 1.32
C PRO A 185 -14.01 20.64 0.41
N ASP A 186 -13.40 20.85 -0.76
CA ASP A 186 -13.92 21.65 -1.86
C ASP A 186 -14.10 20.76 -3.09
N TYR A 187 -15.36 20.48 -3.42
CA TYR A 187 -15.70 19.55 -4.50
C TYR A 187 -15.29 20.07 -5.89
N ALA A 188 -15.09 21.38 -6.06
CA ALA A 188 -14.72 21.97 -7.35
C ALA A 188 -13.25 21.73 -7.72
N ARG A 189 -12.40 21.37 -6.74
CA ARG A 189 -10.94 21.22 -6.90
C ARG A 189 -10.50 19.78 -7.16
N GLY A 190 -11.42 18.87 -7.50
CA GLY A 190 -11.11 17.48 -7.81
C GLY A 190 -10.49 16.69 -6.64
N TYR A 191 -9.83 15.56 -6.92
CA TYR A 191 -9.36 14.66 -5.86
C TYR A 191 -8.04 15.10 -5.21
N VAL A 192 -6.99 15.28 -6.02
CA VAL A 192 -5.62 15.52 -5.53
C VAL A 192 -5.41 16.97 -5.14
N ASP A 193 -5.92 17.91 -5.95
CA ASP A 193 -5.77 19.33 -5.70
C ASP A 193 -6.53 19.76 -4.42
N ASP A 194 -7.78 19.31 -4.23
CA ASP A 194 -8.48 19.52 -2.96
C ASP A 194 -7.77 18.87 -1.76
N PHE A 195 -7.20 17.67 -1.93
CA PHE A 195 -6.45 17.01 -0.86
C PHE A 195 -5.22 17.83 -0.42
N LEU A 196 -4.45 18.39 -1.36
CA LEU A 196 -3.32 19.28 -1.05
C LEU A 196 -3.79 20.55 -0.34
N ARG A 197 -4.86 21.17 -0.80
CA ARG A 197 -5.45 22.33 -0.12
C ARG A 197 -5.87 22.01 1.31
N MET A 198 -6.57 20.89 1.52
CA MET A 198 -6.94 20.48 2.88
C MET A 198 -5.71 20.24 3.76
N CYS A 199 -4.58 19.80 3.20
CA CYS A 199 -3.35 19.60 3.96
C CYS A 199 -2.61 20.91 4.28
N PHE A 200 -2.56 21.85 3.35
CA PHE A 200 -1.59 22.96 3.41
C PHE A 200 -2.21 24.38 3.42
N ALA A 201 -3.46 24.56 3.01
CA ALA A 201 -4.09 25.88 3.01
C ALA A 201 -4.21 26.43 4.44
N VAL A 202 -3.94 27.71 4.62
CA VAL A 202 -4.14 28.42 5.90
C VAL A 202 -5.42 29.27 5.83
N PRO A 203 -6.12 29.52 6.96
CA PRO A 203 -7.44 30.16 6.93
C PRO A 203 -7.49 31.60 6.41
N TYR A 204 -6.35 32.30 6.38
CA TYR A 204 -6.27 33.74 6.13
C TYR A 204 -5.62 34.11 4.78
N GLU A 205 -5.33 33.13 3.93
CA GLU A 205 -4.73 33.35 2.60
C GLU A 205 -5.38 32.47 1.54
N PRO A 206 -5.54 32.95 0.28
CA PRO A 206 -5.86 32.09 -0.84
C PRO A 206 -4.80 30.99 -1.00
N PHE A 207 -5.24 29.78 -1.35
CA PHE A 207 -4.34 28.66 -1.58
C PHE A 207 -4.50 28.13 -3.00
N GLU A 208 -3.41 28.18 -3.76
CA GLU A 208 -3.29 27.54 -5.06
C GLU A 208 -2.31 26.38 -4.95
N SER A 209 -2.76 25.19 -5.35
CA SER A 209 -1.85 24.04 -5.37
C SER A 209 -0.86 24.19 -6.51
N ASP A 210 0.37 23.80 -6.24
CA ASP A 210 1.37 23.69 -7.29
C ASP A 210 1.01 22.59 -8.28
N PRO A 211 0.88 22.90 -9.60
CA PRO A 211 0.51 21.89 -10.60
C PRO A 211 1.47 20.70 -10.64
N LEU A 212 2.78 20.93 -10.42
CA LEU A 212 3.75 19.83 -10.40
C LEU A 212 3.50 18.89 -9.22
N TYR A 213 3.17 19.43 -8.04
CA TYR A 213 2.85 18.62 -6.86
C TYR A 213 1.52 17.90 -7.00
N VAL A 214 0.51 18.52 -7.61
CA VAL A 214 -0.75 17.85 -7.95
C VAL A 214 -0.48 16.67 -8.89
N HIS A 215 0.30 16.88 -9.95
CA HIS A 215 0.64 15.80 -10.89
C HIS A 215 1.49 14.71 -10.23
N ALA A 216 2.55 15.07 -9.51
CA ALA A 216 3.43 14.11 -8.84
C ALA A 216 2.64 13.26 -7.84
N LEU A 217 1.88 13.88 -6.94
CA LEU A 217 1.08 13.16 -5.95
C LEU A 217 0.05 12.25 -6.61
N GLY A 218 -0.63 12.70 -7.68
CA GLY A 218 -1.55 11.84 -8.43
C GLY A 218 -0.89 10.58 -8.97
N ARG A 219 0.34 10.67 -9.51
CA ARG A 219 1.09 9.49 -9.99
C ARG A 219 1.59 8.62 -8.85
N LEU A 220 1.97 9.22 -7.73
CA LEU A 220 2.31 8.48 -6.52
C LEU A 220 1.13 7.65 -6.01
N LEU A 221 -0.11 8.17 -6.09
CA LEU A 221 -1.29 7.39 -5.75
C LEU A 221 -1.51 6.22 -6.72
N ILE A 222 -1.32 6.43 -8.03
CA ILE A 222 -1.46 5.37 -9.06
C ILE A 222 -0.45 4.23 -8.85
N ILE A 223 0.84 4.52 -8.68
CA ILE A 223 1.86 3.48 -8.51
C ILE A 223 1.73 2.68 -7.21
N HIS A 224 0.93 3.19 -6.27
CA HIS A 224 0.57 2.50 -5.03
C HIS A 224 -0.84 1.91 -5.04
N ALA A 225 -1.61 2.09 -6.11
CA ALA A 225 -3.03 1.71 -6.19
C ALA A 225 -3.30 0.25 -5.84
N ASP A 226 -2.50 -0.67 -6.38
CA ASP A 226 -2.50 -2.07 -6.00
C ASP A 226 -1.10 -2.68 -6.15
N HIS A 227 -0.86 -3.83 -5.51
CA HIS A 227 0.39 -4.57 -5.71
C HIS A 227 0.18 -6.06 -5.41
N GLU A 228 -0.87 -6.63 -6.03
CA GLU A 228 -1.18 -8.07 -5.98
C GLU A 228 -1.32 -8.61 -4.54
N GLN A 229 -0.93 -9.85 -4.27
CA GLN A 229 -1.15 -10.56 -2.99
C GLN A 229 -0.08 -10.23 -1.93
N ASN A 230 0.17 -8.94 -1.71
CA ASN A 230 1.04 -8.49 -0.62
C ASN A 230 0.36 -8.65 0.77
N CYS A 231 1.14 -8.55 1.85
CA CYS A 231 0.69 -8.76 3.24
C CYS A 231 -0.65 -8.06 3.56
N SER A 232 -0.75 -6.76 3.27
CA SER A 232 -1.98 -6.00 3.56
C SER A 232 -3.18 -6.45 2.73
N THR A 233 -2.98 -6.78 1.45
CA THR A 233 -4.05 -7.30 0.58
C THR A 233 -4.51 -8.68 1.05
N SER A 234 -3.58 -9.57 1.43
CA SER A 234 -3.92 -10.88 2.00
C SER A 234 -4.70 -10.74 3.31
N VAL A 235 -4.36 -9.79 4.18
CA VAL A 235 -5.10 -9.50 5.42
C VAL A 235 -6.52 -9.01 5.11
N VAL A 236 -6.69 -8.11 4.14
CA VAL A 236 -8.02 -7.66 3.68
C VAL A 236 -8.87 -8.84 3.19
N ARG A 237 -8.29 -9.71 2.34
CA ARG A 237 -8.98 -10.92 1.85
C ARG A 237 -9.32 -11.89 2.98
N ILE A 238 -8.41 -12.15 3.92
CA ILE A 238 -8.65 -13.02 5.06
C ILE A 238 -9.76 -12.47 5.97
N ALA A 239 -9.71 -11.19 6.31
CA ALA A 239 -10.77 -10.54 7.10
C ALA A 239 -12.12 -10.61 6.39
N GLY A 240 -12.15 -10.30 5.09
CA GLY A 240 -13.36 -10.39 4.29
C GLY A 240 -13.90 -11.81 4.13
N SER A 241 -13.04 -12.84 4.10
CA SER A 241 -13.47 -14.23 4.03
C SER A 241 -14.21 -14.70 5.29
N ALA A 242 -14.07 -13.98 6.41
CA ALA A 242 -14.87 -14.14 7.62
C ALA A 242 -16.16 -13.30 7.59
N HIS A 243 -16.47 -12.69 6.45
CA HIS A 243 -17.62 -11.81 6.22
C HIS A 243 -17.59 -10.52 7.05
N ALA A 244 -16.40 -10.02 7.42
CA ALA A 244 -16.26 -8.68 7.98
C ALA A 244 -16.63 -7.64 6.91
N ASN A 245 -17.37 -6.58 7.29
CA ASN A 245 -17.75 -5.50 6.37
C ASN A 245 -16.51 -4.82 5.74
N LEU A 246 -16.72 -4.12 4.62
CA LEU A 246 -15.64 -3.52 3.82
C LEU A 246 -14.78 -2.53 4.65
N TYR A 247 -15.39 -1.71 5.50
CA TYR A 247 -14.65 -0.77 6.36
C TYR A 247 -13.68 -1.49 7.30
N SER A 248 -14.15 -2.54 7.97
CA SER A 248 -13.34 -3.35 8.88
C SER A 248 -12.23 -4.10 8.14
N ALA A 249 -12.51 -4.63 6.95
CA ALA A 249 -11.49 -5.30 6.12
C ALA A 249 -10.41 -4.31 5.66
N VAL A 250 -10.78 -3.12 5.19
CA VAL A 250 -9.82 -2.07 4.80
C VAL A 250 -9.01 -1.59 6.01
N ALA A 251 -9.64 -1.40 7.17
CA ALA A 251 -8.93 -1.04 8.41
C ALA A 251 -7.91 -2.11 8.83
N ALA A 252 -8.21 -3.39 8.65
CA ALA A 252 -7.26 -4.47 8.85
C ALA A 252 -6.07 -4.39 7.87
N GLY A 253 -6.34 -4.03 6.61
CA GLY A 253 -5.31 -3.73 5.61
C GLY A 253 -4.40 -2.56 6.02
N VAL A 254 -4.96 -1.46 6.53
CA VAL A 254 -4.20 -0.32 7.07
C VAL A 254 -3.30 -0.75 8.22
N ASN A 255 -3.82 -1.56 9.17
CA ASN A 255 -3.02 -2.07 10.28
C ASN A 255 -1.87 -2.97 9.79
N ALA A 256 -2.13 -3.85 8.82
CA ALA A 256 -1.08 -4.68 8.22
C ALA A 256 -0.02 -3.86 7.47
N LEU A 257 -0.43 -2.78 6.79
CA LEU A 257 0.48 -1.85 6.11
C LEU A 257 1.32 -1.03 7.08
N SER A 258 0.82 -0.75 8.29
CA SER A 258 1.55 0.01 9.32
C SER A 258 2.82 -0.70 9.83
N GLY A 259 2.94 -2.01 9.60
CA GLY A 259 4.11 -2.78 10.00
C GLY A 259 5.40 -2.30 9.31
N PRO A 260 6.53 -2.24 10.03
CA PRO A 260 7.80 -1.73 9.49
C PRO A 260 8.38 -2.60 8.36
N LEU A 261 8.00 -3.88 8.31
CA LEU A 261 8.40 -4.81 7.24
C LEU A 261 7.49 -4.74 6.00
N HIS A 262 6.50 -3.83 6.00
CA HIS A 262 5.58 -3.63 4.88
C HIS A 262 5.58 -2.16 4.43
N GLY A 263 4.68 -1.32 4.97
CA GLY A 263 4.54 0.08 4.53
C GLY A 263 5.43 1.10 5.25
N GLY A 264 6.17 0.69 6.30
CA GLY A 264 7.10 1.57 7.02
C GLY A 264 8.47 1.75 6.35
N ALA A 265 8.69 1.16 5.17
CA ALA A 265 9.96 1.20 4.47
C ALA A 265 10.33 2.63 4.02
N ASN A 266 9.36 3.41 3.54
CA ASN A 266 9.56 4.80 3.13
C ASN A 266 10.02 5.73 4.28
N GLU A 267 9.48 5.55 5.49
CA GLU A 267 9.96 6.26 6.69
C GLU A 267 11.37 5.79 7.09
N ALA A 268 11.66 4.49 6.94
CA ALA A 268 12.99 3.94 7.21
C ALA A 268 14.06 4.52 6.27
N VAL A 269 13.75 4.73 4.98
CA VAL A 269 14.64 5.42 4.03
C VAL A 269 15.03 6.79 4.55
N LEU A 270 14.08 7.65 4.89
CA LEU A 270 14.44 9.00 5.34
C LEU A 270 15.18 9.01 6.67
N ARG A 271 14.84 8.12 7.60
CA ARG A 271 15.60 8.00 8.84
C ARG A 271 17.04 7.62 8.55
N GLN A 272 17.28 6.74 7.59
CA GLN A 272 18.64 6.37 7.19
C GLN A 272 19.37 7.49 6.46
N LEU A 273 18.72 8.20 5.54
CA LEU A 273 19.32 9.37 4.88
C LEU A 273 19.71 10.45 5.90
N LYS A 274 18.87 10.70 6.90
CA LYS A 274 19.19 11.61 8.02
C LYS A 274 20.36 11.07 8.85
N ALA A 275 20.37 9.78 9.17
CA ALA A 275 21.46 9.17 9.92
C ALA A 275 22.80 9.24 9.17
N ILE A 276 22.80 9.08 7.84
CA ILE A 276 23.99 9.26 7.01
C ILE A 276 24.47 10.71 7.10
N ARG A 277 23.58 11.68 6.83
CA ARG A 277 23.88 13.12 6.90
C ARG A 277 24.46 13.52 8.27
N ASP A 278 23.85 13.04 9.34
CA ASP A 278 24.18 13.42 10.72
C ASP A 278 25.37 12.64 11.29
N SER A 279 25.88 11.62 10.58
CA SER A 279 26.99 10.77 11.04
C SER A 279 28.36 11.47 11.03
N GLY A 280 28.48 12.59 10.32
CA GLY A 280 29.77 13.25 10.05
C GLY A 280 30.68 12.49 9.07
N LYS A 281 30.21 11.38 8.49
CA LYS A 281 30.90 10.61 7.44
C LYS A 281 30.38 11.01 6.06
N SER A 282 31.19 10.77 5.03
CA SER A 282 30.68 10.76 3.64
C SER A 282 29.71 9.60 3.43
N VAL A 283 28.85 9.69 2.41
CA VAL A 283 27.91 8.61 2.08
C VAL A 283 28.66 7.33 1.72
N ALA A 284 29.75 7.45 0.94
CA ALA A 284 30.62 6.33 0.58
C ALA A 284 31.21 5.61 1.81
N GLU A 285 31.67 6.34 2.83
CA GLU A 285 32.17 5.75 4.07
C GLU A 285 31.08 5.03 4.85
N PHE A 286 29.90 5.66 5.00
CA PHE A 286 28.77 5.03 5.68
C PHE A 286 28.35 3.73 4.98
N VAL A 287 28.29 3.75 3.66
CA VAL A 287 27.95 2.59 2.84
C VAL A 287 28.99 1.49 2.99
N ARG A 288 30.29 1.81 2.98
CA ARG A 288 31.36 0.84 3.24
C ARG A 288 31.20 0.18 4.60
N ASP A 289 31.00 0.96 5.65
CA ASP A 289 30.82 0.45 7.01
C ASP A 289 29.56 -0.43 7.11
N ALA A 290 28.46 -0.05 6.45
CA ALA A 290 27.25 -0.86 6.42
C ALA A 290 27.49 -2.22 5.74
N LYS A 291 28.25 -2.25 4.65
CA LYS A 291 28.64 -3.49 3.95
C LYS A 291 29.51 -4.38 4.85
N GLU A 292 30.52 -3.82 5.50
CA GLU A 292 31.44 -4.56 6.39
C GLU A 292 30.71 -5.17 7.60
N ASN A 293 29.70 -4.47 8.13
CA ASN A 293 28.92 -4.91 9.28
C ASN A 293 27.67 -5.73 8.91
N GLY A 294 27.44 -6.01 7.62
CA GLY A 294 26.26 -6.74 7.15
C GLY A 294 24.93 -6.02 7.39
N GLN A 295 24.95 -4.69 7.55
CA GLN A 295 23.75 -3.87 7.75
C GLN A 295 23.04 -3.60 6.42
N LYS A 296 21.71 -3.65 6.43
CA LYS A 296 20.90 -3.34 5.26
C LYS A 296 20.71 -1.83 5.10
N ILE A 297 20.66 -1.39 3.85
CA ILE A 297 20.27 -0.03 3.48
C ILE A 297 18.81 -0.06 3.01
N SER A 298 17.97 0.66 3.74
CA SER A 298 16.55 0.88 3.47
C SER A 298 16.35 1.56 2.12
N GLY A 299 15.33 1.14 1.39
CA GLY A 299 15.05 1.64 0.03
C GLY A 299 15.89 0.99 -1.07
N LEU A 300 16.85 0.12 -0.74
CA LEU A 300 17.61 -0.65 -1.72
C LEU A 300 17.14 -2.10 -1.77
N GLY A 301 16.89 -2.59 -2.99
CA GLY A 301 16.37 -3.92 -3.28
C GLY A 301 14.85 -4.05 -3.18
N HIS A 302 14.32 -5.15 -3.69
CA HIS A 302 12.89 -5.44 -3.68
C HIS A 302 12.62 -6.95 -3.53
N ARG A 303 11.53 -7.32 -2.85
CA ARG A 303 11.18 -8.73 -2.62
C ARG A 303 10.79 -9.44 -3.92
N VAL A 304 9.99 -8.75 -4.75
CA VAL A 304 9.50 -9.23 -6.06
C VAL A 304 10.46 -8.90 -7.20
N TYR A 305 10.69 -7.61 -7.52
CA TYR A 305 11.60 -7.20 -8.58
C TYR A 305 13.07 -7.58 -8.32
N LYS A 306 13.71 -8.23 -9.31
CA LYS A 306 15.11 -8.68 -9.25
C LYS A 306 16.06 -7.88 -10.12
N SER A 307 15.56 -7.02 -10.99
CA SER A 307 16.38 -6.20 -11.89
C SER A 307 16.05 -4.73 -11.69
N TYR A 308 14.77 -4.37 -11.75
CA TYR A 308 14.33 -2.98 -11.68
C TYR A 308 12.87 -2.86 -11.22
N ASP A 309 12.54 -1.83 -10.45
CA ASP A 309 11.15 -1.51 -10.07
C ASP A 309 10.58 -0.47 -11.06
N PRO A 310 9.61 -0.82 -11.91
CA PRO A 310 9.05 0.11 -12.91
C PRO A 310 8.44 1.36 -12.28
N ARG A 311 7.96 1.27 -11.03
CA ARG A 311 7.39 2.40 -10.29
C ARG A 311 8.46 3.38 -9.82
N ALA A 312 9.66 2.88 -9.54
CA ALA A 312 10.80 3.70 -9.17
C ALA A 312 11.22 4.64 -10.32
N ALA A 313 11.13 4.18 -11.57
CA ALA A 313 11.33 4.99 -12.77
C ALA A 313 10.45 6.24 -12.78
N ILE A 314 9.16 5.99 -12.55
CA ILE A 314 8.12 7.01 -12.60
C ILE A 314 8.35 8.01 -11.48
N ALA A 315 8.58 7.53 -10.26
CA ALA A 315 8.87 8.39 -9.11
C ALA A 315 10.14 9.22 -9.32
N ARG A 316 11.22 8.61 -9.79
CA ARG A 316 12.50 9.29 -10.08
C ARG A 316 12.33 10.45 -11.05
N LYS A 317 11.58 10.28 -12.15
CA LYS A 317 11.28 11.35 -13.12
C LYS A 317 10.59 12.55 -12.49
N TYR A 318 9.69 12.34 -11.53
CA TYR A 318 9.04 13.45 -10.82
C TYR A 318 9.96 14.09 -9.78
N LEU A 319 10.78 13.29 -9.09
CA LEU A 319 11.77 13.81 -8.17
C LEU A 319 12.77 14.73 -8.91
N GLU A 320 13.33 14.30 -10.04
CA GLU A 320 14.25 15.10 -10.86
C GLU A 320 13.61 16.46 -11.24
N LYS A 321 12.37 16.46 -11.75
CA LYS A 321 11.63 17.69 -12.08
C LYS A 321 11.42 18.62 -10.88
N ILE A 322 11.17 18.06 -9.69
CA ILE A 322 11.00 18.84 -8.47
C ILE A 322 12.34 19.46 -8.07
N MET A 323 13.43 18.69 -8.16
CA MET A 323 14.78 19.12 -7.80
C MET A 323 15.37 20.19 -8.73
N GLU A 324 14.93 20.23 -9.99
CA GLU A 324 15.33 21.25 -10.97
C GLU A 324 14.76 22.64 -10.68
N ARG A 325 13.75 22.77 -9.81
CA ARG A 325 13.09 24.06 -9.56
C ARG A 325 13.91 24.98 -8.65
N GLU A 326 13.83 26.28 -8.94
CA GLU A 326 14.50 27.32 -8.15
C GLU A 326 14.01 27.43 -6.70
N ASP A 327 12.74 27.14 -6.43
CA ASP A 327 12.19 27.14 -5.06
C ASP A 327 12.65 25.91 -4.26
N THR A 328 12.86 24.77 -4.91
CA THR A 328 13.52 23.62 -4.29
C THR A 328 14.96 23.95 -3.92
N GLN A 329 15.64 24.78 -4.70
CA GLN A 329 16.96 25.32 -4.33
C GLN A 329 16.90 26.29 -3.13
N LYS A 330 15.72 26.83 -2.81
CA LYS A 330 15.48 27.70 -1.63
C LYS A 330 15.03 26.92 -0.39
N LEU A 331 14.86 25.59 -0.46
CA LEU A 331 14.59 24.77 0.72
C LEU A 331 15.63 25.02 1.83
N PRO A 332 15.27 24.84 3.10
CA PRO A 332 16.24 24.91 4.19
C PRO A 332 17.50 24.07 3.91
N SER A 333 18.67 24.55 4.34
CA SER A 333 19.97 23.94 4.01
C SER A 333 20.06 22.47 4.42
N ASP A 334 19.41 22.11 5.52
CA ASP A 334 19.33 20.77 6.06
C ASP A 334 18.49 19.82 5.19
N GLU A 335 17.47 20.34 4.49
CA GLU A 335 16.70 19.56 3.52
C GLU A 335 17.49 19.34 2.24
N ARG A 336 18.14 20.39 1.69
CA ARG A 336 19.02 20.23 0.52
C ARG A 336 20.13 19.21 0.76
N ALA A 337 20.72 19.21 1.96
CA ALA A 337 21.72 18.23 2.34
C ALA A 337 21.17 16.79 2.33
N LEU A 338 19.89 16.60 2.71
CA LEU A 338 19.25 15.28 2.68
C LEU A 338 19.10 14.76 1.24
N PHE A 339 18.72 15.63 0.31
CA PHE A 339 18.64 15.26 -1.10
C PHE A 339 20.00 14.96 -1.71
N ALA A 340 21.04 15.74 -1.37
CA ALA A 340 22.40 15.45 -1.82
C ALA A 340 22.87 14.06 -1.37
N VAL A 341 22.60 13.71 -0.11
CA VAL A 341 22.88 12.37 0.43
C VAL A 341 22.11 11.29 -0.33
N ALA A 342 20.84 11.54 -0.68
CA ALA A 342 20.05 10.59 -1.45
C ALA A 342 20.61 10.39 -2.88
N THR A 343 20.99 11.46 -3.56
CA THR A 343 21.58 11.39 -4.90
C THR A 343 22.91 10.65 -4.90
N GLU A 344 23.78 10.91 -3.92
CA GLU A 344 25.05 10.18 -3.79
C GLU A 344 24.81 8.69 -3.44
N LEU A 345 23.85 8.39 -2.56
CA LEU A 345 23.51 7.01 -2.23
C LEU A 345 22.92 6.25 -3.42
N GLU A 346 22.09 6.91 -4.23
CA GLU A 346 21.58 6.36 -5.49
C GLU A 346 22.74 6.03 -6.44
N ASP A 347 23.65 6.96 -6.66
CA ASP A 347 24.80 6.76 -7.56
C ASP A 347 25.69 5.60 -7.09
N ILE A 348 25.95 5.49 -5.79
CA ILE A 348 26.68 4.36 -5.21
C ILE A 348 25.91 3.05 -5.43
N ALA A 349 24.60 3.02 -5.15
CA ALA A 349 23.80 1.81 -5.32
C ALA A 349 23.73 1.31 -6.77
N LEU A 350 23.81 2.23 -7.75
CA LEU A 350 23.78 1.90 -9.18
C LEU A 350 25.14 1.44 -9.72
N ASN A 351 26.26 1.89 -9.13
CA ASN A 351 27.60 1.67 -9.70
C ASN A 351 28.51 0.75 -8.85
N ASP A 352 28.25 0.55 -7.56
CA ASP A 352 29.09 -0.29 -6.70
C ASP A 352 28.77 -1.78 -6.87
N GLU A 353 29.82 -2.58 -7.13
CA GLU A 353 29.75 -4.01 -7.44
C GLU A 353 28.98 -4.82 -6.38
N TYR A 354 29.05 -4.44 -5.10
CA TYR A 354 28.34 -5.13 -4.03
C TYR A 354 26.82 -5.08 -4.23
N PHE A 355 26.29 -3.92 -4.60
CA PHE A 355 24.85 -3.73 -4.79
C PHE A 355 24.39 -4.29 -6.13
N VAL A 356 25.15 -4.05 -7.21
CA VAL A 356 24.84 -4.56 -8.55
C VAL A 356 24.79 -6.08 -8.56
N SER A 357 25.80 -6.77 -8.01
CA SER A 357 25.84 -8.24 -7.97
C SER A 357 24.71 -8.87 -7.15
N ARG A 358 24.09 -8.10 -6.23
CA ARG A 358 22.98 -8.53 -5.36
C ARG A 358 21.63 -7.99 -5.79
N ASN A 359 21.58 -7.24 -6.90
CA ASN A 359 20.39 -6.55 -7.40
C ASN A 359 19.72 -5.63 -6.36
N LEU A 360 20.52 -4.88 -5.61
CA LEU A 360 20.06 -3.97 -4.57
C LEU A 360 19.87 -2.54 -5.11
N TYR A 361 18.95 -2.39 -6.05
CA TYR A 361 18.64 -1.11 -6.69
C TYR A 361 17.65 -0.27 -5.85
N PRO A 362 17.68 1.07 -5.96
CA PRO A 362 16.66 1.93 -5.37
C PRO A 362 15.25 1.51 -5.80
N ASN A 363 14.36 1.29 -4.83
CA ASN A 363 12.97 0.92 -5.07
C ASN A 363 12.04 2.14 -5.01
N VAL A 364 10.74 1.94 -5.23
CA VAL A 364 9.76 3.04 -5.17
C VAL A 364 9.75 3.81 -3.83
N ASP A 365 9.98 3.13 -2.70
CA ASP A 365 9.98 3.76 -1.37
C ASP A 365 11.13 4.76 -1.21
N PHE A 366 12.25 4.53 -1.92
CA PHE A 366 13.40 5.44 -1.92
C PHE A 366 13.03 6.84 -2.44
N TYR A 367 12.39 6.89 -3.60
CA TYR A 367 12.05 8.16 -4.27
C TYR A 367 10.80 8.81 -3.68
N THR A 368 9.81 8.03 -3.28
CA THR A 368 8.50 8.57 -2.86
C THR A 368 8.57 9.30 -1.54
N GLY A 369 9.40 8.84 -0.60
CA GLY A 369 9.66 9.58 0.64
C GLY A 369 10.28 10.97 0.39
N LEU A 370 11.17 11.09 -0.59
CA LEU A 370 11.80 12.35 -0.97
C LEU A 370 10.80 13.31 -1.63
N ILE A 371 9.93 12.80 -2.51
CA ILE A 371 8.87 13.61 -3.13
C ILE A 371 7.87 14.10 -2.07
N TYR A 372 7.46 13.24 -1.14
CA TYR A 372 6.57 13.66 -0.05
C TYR A 372 7.19 14.74 0.83
N ARG A 373 8.50 14.68 1.11
CA ARG A 373 9.19 15.80 1.78
C ARG A 373 9.17 17.08 0.98
N ALA A 374 9.49 17.01 -0.31
CA ALA A 374 9.51 18.19 -1.16
C ALA A 374 8.14 18.88 -1.22
N ILE A 375 7.04 18.11 -1.19
CA ILE A 375 5.68 18.64 -1.09
C ILE A 375 5.40 19.27 0.30
N GLY A 376 6.11 18.84 1.34
CA GLY A 376 5.99 19.38 2.71
C GLY A 376 5.37 18.43 3.73
N PHE A 377 5.17 17.14 3.39
CA PHE A 377 4.63 16.15 4.33
C PHE A 377 5.71 15.64 5.29
N ASP A 378 5.37 15.51 6.57
CA ASP A 378 6.27 14.90 7.57
C ASP A 378 6.45 13.39 7.35
N PRO A 379 7.62 12.80 7.69
CA PRO A 379 7.87 11.37 7.50
C PRO A 379 6.81 10.44 8.10
N ALA A 380 6.20 10.83 9.22
CA ALA A 380 5.14 10.06 9.86
C ALA A 380 3.88 9.90 8.99
N MET A 381 3.68 10.76 7.98
CA MET A 381 2.55 10.70 7.05
C MET A 381 2.78 9.73 5.89
N PHE A 382 4.00 9.26 5.65
CA PHE A 382 4.33 8.59 4.38
C PHE A 382 3.57 7.30 4.18
N THR A 383 3.53 6.43 5.20
CA THR A 383 2.72 5.22 5.14
C THR A 383 1.22 5.53 5.06
N THR A 384 0.78 6.69 5.56
CA THR A 384 -0.62 7.13 5.47
C THR A 384 -0.99 7.55 4.04
N LEU A 385 -0.07 8.24 3.35
CA LEU A 385 -0.20 8.58 1.92
C LEU A 385 -0.12 7.33 1.04
N PHE A 386 0.73 6.37 1.40
CA PHE A 386 0.75 5.06 0.78
C PHE A 386 -0.61 4.35 0.98
N ALA A 387 -1.12 4.29 2.21
CA ALA A 387 -2.44 3.71 2.49
C ALA A 387 -3.54 4.36 1.65
N LEU A 388 -3.54 5.70 1.53
CA LEU A 388 -4.48 6.44 0.68
C LEU A 388 -4.42 5.98 -0.79
N GLY A 389 -3.21 5.79 -1.32
CA GLY A 389 -2.99 5.22 -2.64
C GLY A 389 -3.50 3.79 -2.75
N ARG A 390 -3.31 2.95 -1.73
CA ARG A 390 -3.57 1.50 -1.76
C ARG A 390 -5.05 1.10 -1.58
N ILE A 391 -5.89 1.99 -1.08
CA ILE A 391 -7.31 1.71 -0.81
C ILE A 391 -8.09 1.12 -2.01
N PRO A 392 -7.99 1.65 -3.25
CA PRO A 392 -8.64 1.07 -4.42
C PRO A 392 -8.30 -0.41 -4.64
N GLY A 393 -7.01 -0.77 -4.50
CA GLY A 393 -6.56 -2.16 -4.61
C GLY A 393 -7.17 -3.05 -3.54
N TRP A 394 -7.19 -2.62 -2.27
CA TRP A 394 -7.85 -3.38 -1.20
C TRP A 394 -9.35 -3.59 -1.46
N ILE A 395 -10.06 -2.54 -1.92
CA ILE A 395 -11.48 -2.64 -2.27
C ILE A 395 -11.68 -3.63 -3.41
N ALA A 396 -10.91 -3.52 -4.50
CA ALA A 396 -10.99 -4.42 -5.65
C ALA A 396 -10.74 -5.88 -5.24
N GLN A 397 -9.68 -6.12 -4.48
CA GLN A 397 -9.27 -7.46 -4.03
C GLN A 397 -10.29 -8.08 -3.05
N TYR A 398 -10.89 -7.27 -2.18
CA TYR A 398 -12.00 -7.70 -1.31
C TYR A 398 -13.23 -8.11 -2.13
N ARG A 399 -13.59 -7.32 -3.14
CA ARG A 399 -14.79 -7.59 -3.95
C ARG A 399 -14.62 -8.77 -4.88
N GLU A 400 -13.45 -8.94 -5.49
CA GLU A 400 -13.13 -10.13 -6.28
C GLU A 400 -13.21 -11.39 -5.40
N MET A 401 -12.72 -11.32 -4.15
CA MET A 401 -12.82 -12.42 -3.20
C MET A 401 -14.29 -12.75 -2.85
N LEU A 402 -15.14 -11.76 -2.57
CA LEU A 402 -16.55 -12.01 -2.27
C LEU A 402 -17.33 -12.58 -3.47
N ALA A 403 -16.99 -12.14 -4.69
CA ALA A 403 -17.67 -12.57 -5.91
C ALA A 403 -17.23 -13.97 -6.37
N ASP A 404 -16.09 -14.50 -5.90
CA ASP A 404 -15.60 -15.82 -6.26
C ASP A 404 -16.45 -16.92 -5.59
N PRO A 405 -17.18 -17.77 -6.34
CA PRO A 405 -18.01 -18.83 -5.78
C PRO A 405 -17.19 -19.92 -5.05
N ASN A 406 -15.88 -19.99 -5.30
CA ASN A 406 -14.97 -20.93 -4.66
C ASN A 406 -14.43 -20.41 -3.33
N THR A 407 -14.62 -19.12 -3.02
CA THR A 407 -14.17 -18.53 -1.76
C THR A 407 -14.71 -19.30 -0.56
N LYS A 408 -13.82 -19.51 0.41
CA LYS A 408 -14.09 -20.08 1.73
C LYS A 408 -13.40 -19.23 2.79
N ILE A 409 -13.86 -19.33 4.02
CA ILE A 409 -13.20 -18.70 5.16
C ILE A 409 -11.72 -19.08 5.24
N GLY A 410 -10.86 -18.07 5.32
CA GLY A 410 -9.42 -18.21 5.50
C GLY A 410 -9.11 -18.80 6.88
N ARG A 411 -8.82 -20.10 6.91
CA ARG A 411 -8.53 -20.86 8.15
C ARG A 411 -7.34 -21.80 7.96
N PRO A 412 -6.10 -21.28 7.99
CA PRO A 412 -4.90 -22.08 7.79
C PRO A 412 -4.72 -23.15 8.87
N ARG A 413 -3.90 -24.16 8.57
CA ARG A 413 -3.48 -25.20 9.53
C ARG A 413 -2.12 -24.85 10.13
N GLN A 414 -1.76 -25.61 11.15
CA GLN A 414 -0.42 -25.63 11.72
C GLN A 414 0.07 -27.09 11.80
N VAL A 415 1.39 -27.28 11.78
CA VAL A 415 2.02 -28.54 12.22
C VAL A 415 2.36 -28.37 13.70
N TYR A 416 1.68 -29.13 14.56
CA TYR A 416 1.87 -29.03 16.01
C TYR A 416 3.17 -29.72 16.44
N THR A 417 4.08 -28.96 17.05
CA THR A 417 5.37 -29.43 17.57
C THR A 417 5.54 -29.17 19.07
N GLY A 418 4.41 -28.91 19.77
CA GLY A 418 4.40 -28.71 21.21
C GLY A 418 4.32 -30.04 22.00
N PRO A 419 4.25 -29.97 23.34
CA PRO A 419 4.04 -31.13 24.19
C PRO A 419 2.76 -31.89 23.80
N VAL A 420 2.81 -33.22 23.77
CA VAL A 420 1.60 -34.04 23.62
C VAL A 420 0.75 -34.01 24.90
N GLU A 421 -0.24 -34.89 24.99
CA GLU A 421 -1.03 -35.07 26.20
C GLU A 421 -0.14 -35.20 27.45
N ARG A 422 -0.46 -34.40 28.48
CA ARG A 422 0.18 -34.40 29.78
C ARG A 422 -0.85 -34.04 30.83
N ASP A 423 -0.77 -34.69 31.99
CA ASP A 423 -1.71 -34.45 33.08
C ASP A 423 -1.55 -33.03 33.63
N PHE A 424 -2.68 -32.41 33.96
CA PHE A 424 -2.68 -31.11 34.62
C PHE A 424 -2.28 -31.29 36.08
N VAL A 425 -1.24 -30.58 36.49
CA VAL A 425 -0.82 -30.54 37.89
C VAL A 425 -1.39 -29.29 38.56
N PRO A 426 -2.23 -29.43 39.60
CA PRO A 426 -2.74 -28.31 40.40
C PRO A 426 -1.62 -27.39 40.87
N MET A 427 -1.91 -26.10 41.05
CA MET A 427 -0.87 -25.11 41.35
C MET A 427 -0.04 -25.44 42.60
N ASP A 428 -0.66 -26.06 43.60
CA ASP A 428 -0.01 -26.46 44.86
C ASP A 428 0.79 -27.77 44.74
N GLU A 429 0.79 -28.42 43.56
CA GLU A 429 1.42 -29.71 43.29
C GLU A 429 2.48 -29.67 42.18
N ARG A 430 2.75 -28.49 41.58
CA ARG A 430 3.64 -28.29 40.41
C ARG A 430 5.14 -28.37 40.70
#